data_AF-A0A0B6YU84-F1
#
_entry.id   AF-A0A0B6YU84-F1
#
_cell.length_a   1.000
_cell.length_b   1.000
_cell.length_c   1.000
_cell.angle_alpha   90.00
_cell.angle_beta   90.00
_cell.angle_gamma   90.00
#
_symmetry.space_group_name_H-M   'P 1'
#
loop_
_entity.id
_entity.type
_entity.pdbx_description
1 polymer ?
#
loop_
_entity_poly.entity_id
_entity_poly.type
_entity_poly.pdbx_seq_one_letter_code
_entity_poly.pdbx_strand_id
1 'polypeptide(L)' 'MRAQCCICADLFEGSSAVNIAACPCGHTFHEDCLMRWMQSSSTCPSCRTHIKKNQIIKRLFFDVSENVEGDEDV' A
#
# COMPACT_ATOMS: atom_id res chain seq x y z
N MET A 1 14.23 -6.11 -1.87
CA MET A 1 12.87 -6.53 -2.26
C MET A 1 12.04 -5.27 -2.34
N ARG A 2 11.54 -4.87 -3.52
CA ARG A 2 10.75 -3.64 -3.70
C ARG A 2 9.26 -3.95 -3.60
N ALA A 3 8.52 -3.18 -2.81
CA ALA A 3 7.08 -3.36 -2.67
C ALA A 3 6.32 -2.56 -3.76
N GLN A 4 5.33 -3.19 -4.39
CA GLN A 4 4.60 -2.62 -5.53
C GLN A 4 3.10 -2.94 -5.50
N CYS A 5 2.30 -2.08 -6.13
CA CYS A 5 0.86 -2.26 -6.29
C CYS A 5 0.58 -3.22 -7.45
N CYS A 6 0.00 -4.41 -7.21
CA CYS A 6 -0.29 -5.33 -8.32
C CYS A 6 -1.45 -4.90 -9.24
N ILE A 7 -2.18 -3.82 -8.89
CA ILE A 7 -3.28 -3.29 -9.70
C ILE A 7 -2.74 -2.37 -10.81
N CYS A 8 -1.79 -1.49 -10.47
CA CYS A 8 -1.20 -0.54 -11.44
C CYS A 8 0.24 -0.87 -11.84
N ALA A 9 0.87 -1.86 -11.20
CA ALA A 9 2.26 -2.27 -11.39
C ALA A 9 3.32 -1.20 -11.01
N ASP A 10 2.94 -0.17 -10.23
CA ASP A 10 3.87 0.85 -9.74
C ASP A 10 4.42 0.55 -8.35
N LEU A 11 5.62 1.06 -8.07
CA LEU A 11 6.29 0.97 -6.78
C LEU A 11 5.64 1.87 -5.72
N PHE A 12 5.75 1.47 -4.45
CA PHE A 12 5.37 2.28 -3.30
C PHE A 12 6.47 3.28 -2.92
N GLU A 13 6.86 4.15 -3.85
CA GLU A 13 7.95 5.12 -3.68
C GLU A 13 7.47 6.56 -3.89
N GLY A 14 8.19 7.53 -3.30
CA GLY A 14 7.91 8.96 -3.45
C GLY A 14 6.51 9.36 -2.98
N SER A 15 5.81 10.17 -3.80
CA SER A 15 4.45 10.64 -3.51
C SER A 15 3.40 9.52 -3.48
N SER A 16 3.67 8.39 -4.14
CA SER A 16 2.76 7.22 -4.16
C SER A 16 2.83 6.40 -2.86
N ALA A 17 3.89 6.57 -2.06
CA ALA A 17 4.03 5.90 -0.76
C ALA A 17 3.04 6.43 0.30
N VAL A 18 2.45 7.61 0.08
CA VAL A 18 1.65 8.33 1.10
C VAL A 18 0.23 7.77 1.24
N ASN A 19 -0.26 7.04 0.24
CA ASN A 19 -1.65 6.54 0.20
C ASN A 19 -1.69 5.02 -0.02
N ILE A 20 -1.13 4.27 0.91
CA ILE A 20 -1.15 2.81 0.89
C ILE A 20 -2.30 2.32 1.76
N ALA A 21 -3.05 1.31 1.29
CA ALA A 21 -4.09 0.65 2.03
C ALA A 21 -3.86 -0.87 2.05
N ALA A 22 -4.23 -1.52 3.16
CA ALA A 22 -4.17 -2.96 3.30
C ALA A 22 -5.57 -3.59 3.38
N CYS A 23 -5.69 -4.75 2.76
CA CYS A 23 -6.80 -5.66 2.98
C CYS A 23 -6.60 -6.41 4.32
N PRO A 24 -7.67 -6.93 4.96
CA PRO A 24 -7.54 -7.72 6.19
C PRO A 24 -6.74 -9.01 6.03
N CYS A 25 -6.50 -9.46 4.80
CA CYS A 25 -5.61 -10.58 4.49
C CYS A 25 -4.12 -10.22 4.48
N GLY A 26 -3.76 -8.95 4.69
CA GLY A 26 -2.37 -8.47 4.74
C GLY A 26 -1.80 -7.95 3.41
N HIS A 27 -2.50 -8.10 2.29
CA HIS A 27 -2.04 -7.55 1.00
C HIS A 27 -2.24 -6.03 0.92
N THR A 28 -1.24 -5.33 0.40
CA THR A 28 -1.18 -3.86 0.31
C THR A 28 -1.30 -3.36 -1.12
N PHE A 29 -1.97 -2.22 -1.30
CA PHE A 29 -2.20 -1.58 -2.60
C PHE A 29 -2.22 -0.06 -2.40
N HIS A 30 -2.16 0.73 -3.47
CA HIS A 30 -2.55 2.14 -3.37
C HIS A 30 -4.03 2.23 -2.98
N GLU A 31 -4.38 3.15 -2.09
CA GLU A 31 -5.75 3.37 -1.61
C GLU A 31 -6.69 3.58 -2.80
N ASP A 32 -6.33 4.44 -3.74
CA ASP A 32 -7.15 4.71 -4.93
C ASP A 32 -7.36 3.48 -5.80
N CYS A 33 -6.32 2.66 -5.98
CA CYS A 33 -6.41 1.43 -6.76
C CYS A 33 -7.35 0.44 -6.08
N LEU A 34 -7.21 0.25 -4.77
CA LEU A 34 -8.08 -0.64 -4.00
C LEU A 34 -9.53 -0.14 -3.98
N MET A 35 -9.74 1.17 -3.79
CA MET A 35 -11.08 1.77 -3.77
C MET A 35 -11.78 1.67 -5.13
N ARG A 36 -11.05 1.81 -6.25
CA ARG A 36 -11.60 1.55 -7.59
C ARG A 36 -11.98 0.08 -7.78
N TRP A 37 -11.11 -0.84 -7.37
CA TRP A 37 -11.42 -2.27 -7.42
C TRP A 37 -12.69 -2.61 -6.62
N MET A 38 -12.83 -2.01 -5.44
CA MET A 38 -13.97 -2.21 -4.53
C MET A 38 -15.31 -1.65 -5.04
N GLN A 39 -15.32 -0.95 -6.17
CA GLN A 39 -16.56 -0.55 -6.86
C GLN A 39 -17.15 -1.70 -7.68
N SER A 40 -16.30 -2.60 -8.19
CA SER A 40 -16.71 -3.70 -9.07
C SER A 40 -16.60 -5.08 -8.42
N SER A 41 -15.77 -5.25 -7.39
CA SER A 41 -15.55 -6.52 -6.71
C SER A 41 -15.42 -6.34 -5.20
N SER A 42 -15.80 -7.34 -4.41
CA SER A 42 -15.64 -7.33 -2.94
C SER A 42 -14.57 -8.35 -2.50
N THR A 43 -13.51 -8.52 -3.29
CA THR A 43 -12.44 -9.50 -3.03
C THR A 43 -11.06 -8.88 -3.17
N CYS A 44 -10.08 -9.47 -2.48
CA CYS A 44 -8.68 -9.06 -2.59
C CYS A 44 -8.17 -9.31 -4.02
N PRO A 45 -7.55 -8.31 -4.67
CA PRO A 45 -6.97 -8.47 -6.01
C PRO A 45 -5.92 -9.60 -6.10
N SER A 46 -5.17 -9.84 -5.02
CA SER A 46 -4.08 -10.83 -4.99
C SER A 46 -4.56 -12.24 -4.62
N CYS A 47 -5.30 -12.39 -3.52
CA CYS A 47 -5.65 -13.71 -2.97
C CYS A 47 -7.14 -14.05 -3.05
N ARG A 48 -7.98 -13.16 -3.60
CA ARG A 48 -9.42 -13.33 -3.79
C ARG A 48 -10.25 -13.52 -2.51
N THR A 49 -9.65 -13.39 -1.33
CA THR A 49 -10.37 -13.36 -0.05
C THR A 49 -11.44 -12.26 -0.07
N HIS A 50 -12.63 -12.54 0.45
CA HIS A 50 -13.70 -11.54 0.52
C HIS A 50 -13.35 -10.41 1.50
N ILE A 51 -13.66 -9.17 1.13
CA ILE A 51 -13.32 -7.97 1.91
C ILE A 51 -14.56 -7.10 2.07
N LYS A 52 -14.79 -6.59 3.28
CA LYS A 52 -15.76 -5.52 3.52
C LYS A 52 -15.05 -4.16 3.57
N LYS A 53 -15.71 -3.10 3.08
CA LYS A 53 -15.13 -1.75 3.02
C LYS A 53 -14.68 -1.22 4.38
N ASN A 54 -15.36 -1.60 5.46
CA ASN A 54 -15.02 -1.21 6.84
C ASN A 54 -13.84 -1.98 7.45
N GLN A 55 -13.33 -3.01 6.76
CA GLN A 55 -12.17 -3.80 7.19
C GLN A 55 -10.87 -3.38 6.49
N ILE A 56 -10.96 -2.41 5.56
CA ILE A 56 -9.79 -1.90 4.85
C ILE A 56 -9.04 -0.96 5.78
N ILE A 57 -7.76 -1.23 5.99
CA ILE A 57 -6.86 -0.37 6.75
C ILE A 57 -6.34 0.66 5.77
N LYS A 58 -6.78 1.90 5.92
CA LYS A 58 -6.40 3.02 5.05
C LYS A 58 -5.17 3.73 5.60
N ARG A 59 -4.39 4.35 4.70
CA ARG A 59 -3.27 5.22 5.04
C ARG A 59 -2.29 4.54 6.00
N LEU A 60 -1.64 3.49 5.51
CA LEU A 60 -0.55 2.85 6.23
C LEU A 60 0.64 3.80 6.29
N PHE A 61 1.10 4.08 7.51
CA PHE A 61 2.31 4.83 7.76
C PHE A 61 3.42 3.82 8.04
N PHE A 62 4.32 3.65 7.08
CA PHE A 62 5.55 2.93 7.32
C PHE A 62 6.46 3.88 8.08
N ASP A 63 6.86 3.51 9.29
CA ASP A 63 7.92 4.20 10.00
C ASP A 63 9.22 3.89 9.25
N VAL A 64 9.52 4.73 8.25
CA VAL A 64 10.79 4.66 7.54
C VAL A 64 11.79 5.37 8.45
N SER A 65 12.46 4.60 9.29
CA SER A 65 13.66 5.08 9.98
C SER A 65 14.72 5.33 8.91
N GLU A 66 14.74 6.54 8.36
CA GLU A 66 15.86 7.00 7.55
C GLU A 66 17.09 6.96 8.45
N ASN A 67 17.98 5.99 8.21
CA ASN A 67 19.36 6.11 8.65
C ASN A 67 19.93 7.32 7.88
N VAL A 68 19.74 8.51 8.45
CA VAL A 68 20.54 9.69 8.13
C VAL A 68 21.97 9.34 8.55
N GLU A 69 22.73 8.73 7.65
CA GLU A 69 24.17 8.79 7.70
C GLU A 69 24.53 10.26 7.55
N GLY A 70 24.77 10.90 8.70
CA GLY A 70 25.33 12.24 8.74
C GLY A 70 26.72 12.15 8.11
N ASP A 71 26.89 12.80 6.96
CA ASP A 71 28.20 13.13 6.44
C ASP A 71 28.87 14.10 7.43
N GLU A 72 29.63 13.53 8.37
CA GLU A 72 30.69 14.23 9.09
C GLU A 72 31.83 14.46 8.09
N ASP A 73 31.83 15.61 7.41
CA ASP A 73 33.02 16.11 6.73
C ASP A 73 33.42 17.48 7.28
N VAL A 74 34.66 17.47 7.78
CA VAL A 74 35.49 18.49 8.44
C VAL A 74 35.64 19.82 7.70
#